data_AF-A0A7S1A0I9-F1
#
_entry.id   AF-A0A7S1A0I9-F1
#
_cell.length_a   1.000
_cell.length_b   1.000
_cell.length_c   1.000
_cell.angle_alpha   90.00
_cell.angle_beta   90.00
_cell.angle_gamma   90.00
#
_symmetry.space_group_name_H-M   'P 1'
#
loop_
_entity.id
_entity.type
_entity.pdbx_description
1 polymer ?
#
loop_
_entity_poly.entity_id
_entity_poly.type
_entity_poly.pdbx_seq_one_letter_code
_entity_poly.pdbx_strand_id
1 'polypeptide(L)'
;GCSRSRGVRRMSESKTALKKAAKREALTEKRQSHEVHQTAQARSLLCVLRTVAEAVPALAVTLPSLELSKGKGRGAPVDPELAARAEEALSGVASLLRGDSVPYRALPCAFHSQGLDVLATMVHRPSKYQHKFLAQELSLLGKVWAIAGGGGADLAVVDIGAGNGCLALIASLTLDAQAVLVDHTLPREELRVESRIPDEYHQRILRITSDIEDMDLARDLLPFLESHGIRRAVVVAKHLCGVGTDLALSFAGRWMDTNTSVVLQGAVIATCCGHKISHTENLDRYCQLYANDVHLSHLTDSCDADSGARARSLVSVCSRHVAWRTTAGCATSVISDGQVQAAELFEDLLQKPRLALLRRLFPAAQEVVFVPQENSLQNRCLLAGSRSAVEAACLPSPGFLQSLCAAQDKVQASIGHFDLRPRGLASARFEYDGQ
;
A
#
# COMPACT_ATOMS: atom_id res chain seq x y z
N GLY A 1 -27.77 -7.64 -75.20
CA GLY A 1 -27.96 -6.98 -73.89
C GLY A 1 -26.71 -7.14 -73.06
N CYS A 2 -26.03 -6.04 -72.70
CA CYS A 2 -24.93 -6.04 -71.71
C CYS A 2 -24.62 -4.59 -71.27
N SER A 3 -25.17 -4.13 -70.14
CA SER A 3 -24.87 -2.78 -69.59
C SER A 3 -25.29 -2.58 -68.11
N ARG A 4 -25.01 -3.53 -67.21
CA ARG A 4 -25.39 -3.40 -65.77
C ARG A 4 -24.28 -3.56 -64.72
N SER A 5 -22.99 -3.49 -65.06
CA SER A 5 -21.90 -3.74 -64.10
C SER A 5 -21.13 -2.52 -63.57
N ARG A 6 -21.42 -1.27 -64.01
CA ARG A 6 -20.63 -0.09 -63.59
C ARG A 6 -21.10 0.63 -62.31
N GLY A 7 -22.33 0.40 -61.84
CA GLY A 7 -22.90 1.12 -60.69
C GLY A 7 -22.46 0.63 -59.30
N VAL A 8 -22.15 -0.65 -59.16
CA VAL A 8 -21.86 -1.27 -57.85
C VAL A 8 -20.44 -0.94 -57.36
N ARG A 9 -19.50 -0.66 -58.27
CA ARG A 9 -18.10 -0.38 -57.93
C ARG A 9 -17.90 0.99 -57.25
N ARG A 10 -18.67 2.02 -57.66
CA ARG A 10 -18.57 3.38 -57.07
C ARG A 10 -19.08 3.47 -55.63
N MET A 11 -20.05 2.63 -55.26
CA MET A 11 -20.64 2.63 -53.92
C MET A 11 -19.72 1.98 -52.87
N SER A 12 -18.92 0.96 -53.25
CA SER A 12 -17.99 0.29 -52.33
C SER A 12 -16.73 1.12 -52.05
N GLU A 13 -16.28 1.91 -53.03
CA GLU A 13 -15.15 2.83 -52.87
C GLU A 13 -15.47 3.96 -51.88
N SER A 14 -16.69 4.50 -51.92
CA SER A 14 -17.14 5.58 -51.02
C SER A 14 -17.20 5.16 -49.54
N LYS A 15 -17.75 3.97 -49.22
CA LYS A 15 -17.79 3.45 -47.84
C LYS A 15 -16.39 3.17 -47.27
N THR A 16 -15.46 2.76 -48.12
CA THR A 16 -14.07 2.50 -47.72
C THR A 16 -13.31 3.79 -47.43
N ALA A 17 -13.58 4.86 -48.18
CA ALA A 17 -13.00 6.18 -47.95
C ALA A 17 -13.48 6.79 -46.62
N LEU A 18 -14.78 6.69 -46.30
CA LEU A 18 -15.34 7.19 -45.03
C LEU A 18 -14.76 6.48 -43.80
N LYS A 19 -14.62 5.14 -43.84
CA LYS A 19 -13.96 4.39 -42.76
C LYS A 19 -12.48 4.76 -42.60
N LYS A 20 -11.77 5.03 -43.70
CA LYS A 20 -10.37 5.49 -43.66
C LYS A 20 -10.24 6.91 -43.10
N ALA A 21 -11.19 7.80 -43.40
CA ALA A 21 -11.22 9.16 -42.85
C ALA A 21 -11.46 9.15 -41.34
N ALA A 22 -12.49 8.46 -40.86
CA ALA A 22 -12.78 8.33 -39.43
C ALA A 22 -11.62 7.68 -38.65
N LYS A 23 -10.95 6.68 -39.24
CA LYS A 23 -9.74 6.09 -38.64
C LYS A 23 -8.58 7.07 -38.58
N ARG A 24 -8.39 7.94 -39.58
CA ARG A 24 -7.33 8.96 -39.60
C ARG A 24 -7.61 10.08 -38.60
N GLU A 25 -8.86 10.50 -38.48
CA GLU A 25 -9.32 11.48 -37.49
C GLU A 25 -9.10 10.97 -36.06
N ALA A 26 -9.57 9.76 -35.74
CA ALA A 26 -9.31 9.12 -34.45
C ALA A 26 -7.80 8.93 -34.16
N LEU A 27 -6.98 8.67 -35.18
CA LEU A 27 -5.53 8.56 -35.01
C LEU A 27 -4.88 9.92 -34.75
N THR A 28 -5.42 10.99 -35.34
CA THR A 28 -4.94 12.36 -35.19
C THR A 28 -5.33 12.91 -33.82
N GLU A 29 -6.57 12.69 -33.38
CA GLU A 29 -7.01 12.97 -32.01
C GLU A 29 -6.18 12.21 -30.98
N LYS A 30 -5.87 10.93 -31.24
CA LYS A 30 -5.00 10.12 -30.37
C LYS A 30 -3.56 10.61 -30.35
N ARG A 31 -3.05 11.18 -31.45
CA ARG A 31 -1.70 11.78 -31.51
C ARG A 31 -1.65 13.13 -30.80
N GLN A 32 -2.63 13.99 -31.02
CA GLN A 32 -2.73 15.29 -30.36
C GLN A 32 -2.92 15.12 -28.85
N SER A 33 -3.74 14.15 -28.42
CA SER A 33 -3.84 13.82 -26.98
C SER A 33 -2.51 13.31 -26.43
N HIS A 34 -1.78 12.48 -27.19
CA HIS A 34 -0.46 11.99 -26.78
C HIS A 34 0.58 13.12 -26.63
N GLU A 35 0.67 14.07 -27.57
CA GLU A 35 1.59 15.22 -27.49
C GLU A 35 1.25 16.15 -26.31
N VAL A 36 -0.04 16.39 -26.06
CA VAL A 36 -0.51 17.17 -24.90
C VAL A 36 -0.17 16.46 -23.60
N HIS A 37 -0.35 15.15 -23.52
CA HIS A 37 -0.01 14.34 -22.34
C HIS A 37 1.50 14.34 -22.08
N GLN A 38 2.33 14.17 -23.10
CA GLN A 38 3.79 14.25 -22.97
C GLN A 38 4.25 15.62 -22.48
N THR A 39 3.66 16.70 -23.01
CA THR A 39 3.94 18.08 -22.59
C THR A 39 3.57 18.29 -21.12
N ALA A 40 2.41 17.83 -20.68
CA ALA A 40 1.97 17.94 -19.28
C ALA A 40 2.87 17.15 -18.33
N GLN A 41 3.27 15.94 -18.73
CA GLN A 41 4.14 15.06 -17.96
C GLN A 41 5.56 15.63 -17.82
N ALA A 42 6.16 16.13 -18.90
CA ALA A 42 7.48 16.76 -18.84
C ALA A 42 7.50 17.98 -17.91
N ARG A 43 6.43 18.80 -17.92
CA ARG A 43 6.29 19.91 -16.95
C ARG A 43 6.15 19.42 -15.52
N SER A 44 5.37 18.35 -15.30
CA SER A 44 5.23 17.75 -13.97
C SER A 44 6.60 17.30 -13.45
N LEU A 45 7.38 16.62 -14.29
CA LEU A 45 8.72 16.17 -13.96
C LEU A 45 9.68 17.34 -13.63
N LEU A 46 9.69 18.39 -14.45
CA LEU A 46 10.49 19.60 -14.17
C LEU A 46 10.10 20.25 -12.83
N CYS A 47 8.80 20.29 -12.51
CA CYS A 47 8.31 20.80 -11.24
C CYS A 47 8.79 19.95 -10.05
N VAL A 48 8.76 18.62 -10.20
CA VAL A 48 9.29 17.67 -9.21
C VAL A 48 10.77 17.92 -8.97
N LEU A 49 11.59 17.95 -10.03
CA LEU A 49 13.03 18.15 -9.93
C LEU A 49 13.38 19.46 -9.23
N ARG A 50 12.70 20.56 -9.59
CA ARG A 50 12.90 21.86 -8.93
C ARG A 50 12.54 21.79 -7.44
N THR A 51 11.37 21.24 -7.10
CA THR A 51 10.92 21.15 -5.70
C THR A 51 11.88 20.31 -4.86
N VAL A 52 12.37 19.20 -5.43
CA VAL A 52 13.36 18.35 -4.78
C VAL A 52 14.71 19.06 -4.61
N ALA A 53 15.15 19.83 -5.62
CA ALA A 53 16.38 20.63 -5.54
C ALA A 53 16.32 21.71 -4.44
N GLU A 54 15.17 22.38 -4.32
CA GLU A 54 14.93 23.39 -3.29
C GLU A 54 14.86 22.78 -1.88
N ALA A 55 14.31 21.57 -1.78
CA ALA A 55 14.16 20.87 -0.50
C ALA A 55 15.45 20.16 -0.03
N VAL A 56 16.35 19.81 -0.95
CA VAL A 56 17.59 19.08 -0.68
C VAL A 56 18.77 19.89 -1.22
N PRO A 57 19.40 20.75 -0.41
CA PRO A 57 20.41 21.71 -0.88
C PRO A 57 21.58 21.07 -1.65
N ALA A 58 21.98 19.86 -1.30
CA ALA A 58 23.03 19.11 -2.02
C ALA A 58 22.70 18.87 -3.51
N LEU A 59 21.41 18.86 -3.89
CA LEU A 59 20.97 18.69 -5.27
C LEU A 59 21.02 19.98 -6.09
N ALA A 60 20.99 21.15 -5.45
CA ALA A 60 20.99 22.44 -6.14
C ALA A 60 22.27 22.65 -6.99
N VAL A 61 23.40 22.07 -6.57
CA VAL A 61 24.68 22.14 -7.31
C VAL A 61 24.73 21.15 -8.47
N THR A 62 24.01 20.03 -8.36
CA THR A 62 24.09 18.91 -9.31
C THR A 62 23.09 19.05 -10.45
N LEU A 63 21.93 19.65 -10.19
CA LEU A 63 20.89 19.82 -11.19
C LEU A 63 21.24 21.02 -12.09
N PRO A 64 21.44 20.81 -13.42
CA PRO A 64 21.62 21.92 -14.34
C PRO A 64 20.41 22.86 -14.23
N SER A 65 20.58 24.15 -14.53
CA SER A 65 19.46 25.10 -14.55
C SER A 65 18.40 24.65 -15.55
N LEU A 66 17.41 23.89 -15.06
CA LEU A 66 16.25 23.41 -15.78
C LEU A 66 15.17 24.51 -15.74
N GLU A 67 15.52 25.71 -16.21
CA GLU A 67 14.56 26.81 -16.26
C GLU A 67 13.56 26.58 -17.38
N LEU A 68 12.27 26.52 -17.03
CA LEU A 68 11.20 26.71 -17.99
C LEU A 68 11.31 28.14 -18.54
N SER A 69 11.52 28.27 -19.85
CA SER A 69 11.49 29.59 -20.50
C SER A 69 10.23 30.35 -20.06
N LYS A 70 10.40 31.51 -19.41
CA LYS A 70 9.34 32.27 -18.72
C LYS A 70 8.24 32.83 -19.65
N GLY A 71 8.20 32.44 -20.93
CA GLY A 71 7.46 33.13 -21.98
C GLY A 71 6.30 32.39 -22.66
N LYS A 72 5.98 31.14 -22.30
CA LYS A 72 4.93 30.39 -23.01
C LYS A 72 3.86 29.87 -22.05
N GLY A 73 2.60 30.24 -22.31
CA GLY A 73 1.45 29.90 -21.47
C GLY A 73 1.27 28.39 -21.22
N ARG A 74 0.36 28.03 -20.29
CA ARG A 74 0.10 26.65 -19.79
C ARG A 74 -0.16 25.58 -20.87
N GLY A 75 -0.28 25.92 -22.15
CA GLY A 75 -0.53 24.99 -23.26
C GLY A 75 0.65 24.75 -24.22
N ALA A 76 1.77 25.46 -24.12
CA ALA A 76 2.84 25.30 -25.13
C ALA A 76 3.57 23.95 -25.03
N PRO A 77 3.98 23.32 -26.14
CA PRO A 77 4.78 22.09 -26.10
C PRO A 77 6.06 22.29 -25.29
N VAL A 78 6.45 21.28 -24.51
CA VAL A 78 7.79 21.25 -23.89
C VAL A 78 8.78 20.82 -24.96
N ASP A 79 9.93 21.49 -24.99
CA ASP A 79 11.05 21.10 -25.84
C ASP A 79 11.45 19.64 -25.56
N PRO A 80 11.44 18.74 -26.58
CA PRO A 80 11.85 17.34 -26.40
C PRO A 80 13.24 17.18 -25.77
N GLU A 81 14.18 18.09 -26.07
CA GLU A 81 15.52 18.06 -25.48
C GLU A 81 15.48 18.34 -23.97
N LEU A 82 14.68 19.32 -23.56
CA LEU A 82 14.46 19.63 -22.15
C LEU A 82 13.77 18.47 -21.41
N ALA A 83 12.81 17.80 -22.06
CA ALA A 83 12.16 16.63 -21.49
C ALA A 83 13.15 15.47 -21.29
N ALA A 84 14.02 15.20 -22.26
CA ALA A 84 15.07 14.19 -22.15
C ALA A 84 16.07 14.52 -21.02
N ARG A 85 16.50 15.78 -20.93
CA ARG A 85 17.36 16.26 -19.84
C ARG A 85 16.71 16.14 -18.46
N ALA A 86 15.40 16.32 -18.37
CA ALA A 86 14.67 16.14 -17.12
C ALA A 86 14.65 14.67 -16.67
N GLU A 87 14.48 13.72 -17.60
CA GLU A 87 14.55 12.28 -17.29
C GLU A 87 15.97 11.85 -16.85
N GLU A 88 17.00 12.38 -17.51
CA GLU A 88 18.39 12.16 -17.08
C GLU A 88 18.66 12.74 -15.69
N ALA A 89 18.21 13.97 -15.44
CA ALA A 89 18.31 14.62 -14.14
C ALA A 89 17.58 13.85 -13.03
N LEU A 90 16.42 13.24 -13.33
CA LEU A 90 15.69 12.40 -12.39
C LEU A 90 16.52 11.20 -11.94
N SER A 91 17.26 10.59 -12.87
CA SER A 91 18.16 9.48 -12.55
C SER A 91 19.32 9.93 -11.64
N GLY A 92 19.87 11.13 -11.88
CA GLY A 92 20.90 11.73 -11.01
C GLY A 92 20.39 12.03 -9.59
N VAL A 93 19.21 12.65 -9.48
CA VAL A 93 18.51 12.88 -8.21
C VAL A 93 18.27 11.57 -7.48
N ALA A 94 17.87 10.53 -8.22
CA ALA A 94 17.55 9.24 -7.64
C ALA A 94 18.77 8.58 -6.98
N SER A 95 19.95 8.75 -7.56
CA SER A 95 21.20 8.25 -6.97
C SER A 95 21.55 8.97 -5.66
N LEU A 96 21.32 10.28 -5.58
CA LEU A 96 21.69 11.10 -4.42
C LEU A 96 20.72 10.93 -3.24
N LEU A 97 19.41 10.85 -3.51
CA LEU A 97 18.40 10.64 -2.47
C LEU A 97 18.46 9.25 -1.84
N ARG A 98 19.00 8.24 -2.55
CA ARG A 98 19.05 6.86 -2.06
C ARG A 98 19.87 6.73 -0.77
N GLY A 99 21.04 7.38 -0.71
CA GLY A 99 22.01 7.17 0.37
C GLY A 99 22.27 5.69 0.63
N ASP A 100 22.37 5.30 1.91
CA ASP A 100 22.59 3.90 2.35
C ASP A 100 21.30 3.05 2.40
N SER A 101 20.20 3.53 1.83
CA SER A 101 18.92 2.83 1.93
C SER A 101 18.89 1.63 0.98
N VAL A 102 18.40 0.48 1.46
CA VAL A 102 18.12 -0.67 0.60
C VAL A 102 16.98 -0.28 -0.35
N PRO A 103 17.21 -0.25 -1.68
CA PRO A 103 16.17 0.14 -2.61
C PRO A 103 15.03 -0.87 -2.60
N TYR A 104 13.79 -0.43 -2.88
CA TYR A 104 12.61 -1.29 -2.96
C TYR A 104 12.84 -2.61 -3.73
N ARG A 105 13.54 -2.55 -4.86
CA ARG A 105 13.84 -3.72 -5.72
C ARG A 105 14.83 -4.72 -5.12
N ALA A 106 15.58 -4.32 -4.10
CA ALA A 106 16.53 -5.16 -3.37
C ALA A 106 15.99 -5.62 -2.01
N LEU A 107 14.74 -5.29 -1.67
CA LEU A 107 14.10 -5.81 -0.47
C LEU A 107 13.98 -7.34 -0.55
N PRO A 108 14.18 -8.06 0.57
CA PRO A 108 14.05 -9.50 0.58
C PRO A 108 12.59 -9.92 0.28
N CYS A 109 12.44 -10.92 -0.58
CA CYS A 109 11.16 -11.55 -0.86
C CYS A 109 10.81 -12.53 0.27
N ALA A 110 9.73 -12.24 0.99
CA ALA A 110 9.22 -13.04 2.11
C ALA A 110 7.81 -13.54 1.79
N PHE A 111 7.66 -14.35 0.74
CA PHE A 111 6.34 -14.80 0.27
C PHE A 111 5.91 -16.07 1.01
N HIS A 112 4.68 -16.07 1.54
CA HIS A 112 4.02 -17.32 1.94
C HIS A 112 2.95 -17.64 0.90
N SER A 113 3.22 -18.62 0.05
CA SER A 113 2.30 -19.12 -0.98
C SER A 113 1.80 -20.54 -0.68
N GLN A 114 2.50 -21.27 0.19
CA GLN A 114 2.08 -22.60 0.63
C GLN A 114 0.80 -22.47 1.46
N GLY A 115 -0.26 -23.15 1.02
CA GLY A 115 -1.57 -23.08 1.67
C GLY A 115 -2.57 -22.10 1.02
N LEU A 116 -2.25 -21.49 -0.12
CA LEU A 116 -3.21 -20.67 -0.87
C LEU A 116 -4.49 -21.44 -1.19
N ASP A 117 -4.37 -22.66 -1.71
CA ASP A 117 -5.51 -23.49 -2.06
C ASP A 117 -6.32 -23.89 -0.82
N VAL A 118 -5.63 -24.16 0.30
CA VAL A 118 -6.27 -24.45 1.60
C VAL A 118 -7.11 -23.26 2.05
N LEU A 119 -6.51 -22.07 2.14
CA LEU A 119 -7.21 -20.86 2.53
C LEU A 119 -8.35 -20.51 1.56
N ALA A 120 -8.17 -20.76 0.27
CA ALA A 120 -9.19 -20.50 -0.74
C ALA A 120 -10.48 -21.28 -0.52
N THR A 121 -10.40 -22.49 0.04
CA THR A 121 -11.59 -23.31 0.34
C THR A 121 -12.32 -22.88 1.61
N MET A 122 -11.66 -22.15 2.51
CA MET A 122 -12.25 -21.72 3.79
C MET A 122 -13.17 -20.50 3.63
N VAL A 123 -12.96 -19.70 2.59
CA VAL A 123 -13.68 -18.43 2.37
C VAL A 123 -14.20 -18.32 0.95
N HIS A 124 -15.48 -17.96 0.81
CA HIS A 124 -16.11 -17.67 -0.46
C HIS A 124 -16.23 -16.16 -0.67
N ARG A 125 -15.67 -15.65 -1.77
CA ARG A 125 -15.63 -14.22 -2.11
C ARG A 125 -15.81 -14.04 -3.62
N PRO A 126 -16.15 -12.82 -4.09
CA PRO A 126 -16.09 -12.52 -5.52
C PRO A 126 -14.69 -12.80 -6.08
N SER A 127 -14.60 -13.35 -7.29
CA SER A 127 -13.34 -13.81 -7.90
C SER A 127 -12.23 -12.76 -7.91
N LYS A 128 -12.57 -11.49 -8.22
CA LYS A 128 -11.62 -10.36 -8.18
C LYS A 128 -11.09 -10.08 -6.78
N TYR A 129 -11.92 -10.19 -5.75
CA TYR A 129 -11.47 -10.07 -4.36
C TYR A 129 -10.55 -11.23 -3.98
N GLN A 130 -10.94 -12.45 -4.36
CA GLN A 130 -10.15 -13.64 -4.08
C GLN A 130 -8.74 -13.53 -4.66
N HIS A 131 -8.64 -13.26 -5.96
CA HIS A 131 -7.35 -13.12 -6.65
C HIS A 131 -6.50 -12.00 -6.02
N LYS A 132 -7.11 -10.85 -5.72
CA LYS A 132 -6.36 -9.71 -5.18
C LYS A 132 -5.84 -9.94 -3.75
N PHE A 133 -6.69 -10.43 -2.85
CA PHE A 133 -6.42 -10.36 -1.41
C PHE A 133 -5.95 -11.67 -0.79
N LEU A 134 -6.22 -12.82 -1.41
CA LEU A 134 -5.92 -14.12 -0.79
C LEU A 134 -4.43 -14.30 -0.48
N ALA A 135 -3.56 -14.02 -1.46
CA ALA A 135 -2.10 -14.11 -1.26
C ALA A 135 -1.58 -13.09 -0.24
N GLN A 136 -2.19 -11.90 -0.18
CA GLN A 136 -1.82 -10.89 0.80
C GLN A 136 -2.16 -11.36 2.21
N GLU A 137 -3.37 -11.86 2.41
CA GLU A 137 -3.85 -12.31 3.72
C GLU A 137 -3.06 -13.53 4.20
N LEU A 138 -2.86 -14.53 3.35
CA LEU A 138 -2.03 -15.70 3.70
C LEU A 138 -0.62 -15.29 4.13
N SER A 139 0.01 -14.38 3.36
CA SER A 139 1.37 -13.92 3.65
C SER A 139 1.48 -13.11 4.94
N LEU A 140 0.48 -12.28 5.25
CA LEU A 140 0.42 -11.57 6.52
C LEU A 140 0.20 -12.52 7.69
N LEU A 141 -0.68 -13.51 7.54
CA LEU A 141 -0.98 -14.48 8.58
C LEU A 141 0.20 -15.39 8.92
N GLY A 142 0.96 -15.85 7.92
CA GLY A 142 2.19 -16.62 8.16
C GLY A 142 3.23 -15.83 8.94
N LYS A 143 3.32 -14.50 8.70
CA LYS A 143 4.19 -13.59 9.46
C LYS A 143 3.70 -13.37 10.88
N VAL A 144 2.39 -13.17 11.07
CA VAL A 144 1.79 -13.04 12.41
C VAL A 144 2.04 -14.32 13.21
N TRP A 145 1.82 -15.50 12.61
CA TRP A 145 2.11 -16.80 13.24
C TRP A 145 3.58 -16.90 13.67
N ALA A 146 4.51 -16.54 12.78
CA ALA A 146 5.95 -16.60 13.09
C ALA A 146 6.37 -15.60 14.18
N ILE A 147 5.88 -14.36 14.12
CA ILE A 147 6.16 -13.31 15.11
C ILE A 147 5.59 -13.67 16.48
N ALA A 148 4.39 -14.26 16.52
CA ALA A 148 3.76 -14.72 17.75
C ALA A 148 4.46 -15.95 18.36
N GLY A 149 5.25 -16.70 17.58
CA GLY A 149 5.79 -18.01 17.98
C GLY A 149 4.75 -19.13 17.92
N GLY A 150 3.78 -19.02 17.01
CA GLY A 150 2.64 -19.93 16.86
C GLY A 150 1.31 -19.35 17.33
N GLY A 151 0.22 -20.06 17.04
CA GLY A 151 -1.14 -19.71 17.47
C GLY A 151 -1.45 -20.04 18.94
N GLY A 152 -2.69 -19.80 19.35
CA GLY A 152 -3.24 -20.19 20.66
C GLY A 152 -4.22 -19.18 21.25
N ALA A 153 -5.09 -19.66 22.12
CA ALA A 153 -6.14 -18.85 22.75
C ALA A 153 -5.62 -17.70 23.64
N ASP A 154 -4.32 -17.70 24.00
CA ASP A 154 -3.66 -16.63 24.74
C ASP A 154 -3.08 -15.51 23.85
N LEU A 155 -3.25 -15.65 22.53
CA LEU A 155 -2.79 -14.70 21.51
C LEU A 155 -3.94 -13.78 21.09
N ALA A 156 -3.66 -12.48 21.03
CA ALA A 156 -4.46 -11.53 20.30
C ALA A 156 -3.81 -11.07 18.99
N VAL A 157 -4.62 -10.93 17.95
CA VAL A 157 -4.25 -10.26 16.70
C VAL A 157 -5.02 -8.96 16.63
N VAL A 158 -4.32 -7.84 16.78
CA VAL A 158 -4.90 -6.49 16.76
C VAL A 158 -4.79 -5.93 15.34
N ASP A 159 -5.88 -6.01 14.58
CA ASP A 159 -5.97 -5.56 13.19
C ASP A 159 -6.39 -4.09 13.13
N ILE A 160 -5.41 -3.22 12.84
CA ILE A 160 -5.61 -1.77 12.74
C ILE A 160 -6.09 -1.43 11.33
N GLY A 161 -7.19 -0.68 11.25
CA GLY A 161 -7.90 -0.38 10.01
C GLY A 161 -8.50 -1.65 9.40
N ALA A 162 -9.08 -2.50 10.25
CA ALA A 162 -9.60 -3.82 9.86
C ALA A 162 -10.66 -3.75 8.76
N GLY A 163 -11.34 -2.61 8.57
CA GLY A 163 -12.42 -2.44 7.63
C GLY A 163 -13.47 -3.52 7.85
N ASN A 164 -13.78 -4.28 6.80
CA ASN A 164 -14.75 -5.37 6.82
C ASN A 164 -14.39 -6.53 7.78
N GLY A 165 -13.15 -6.62 8.27
CA GLY A 165 -12.75 -7.63 9.26
C GLY A 165 -12.35 -8.99 8.69
N CYS A 166 -12.21 -9.13 7.37
CA CYS A 166 -11.89 -10.41 6.74
C CYS A 166 -10.52 -10.97 7.19
N LEU A 167 -9.49 -10.12 7.32
CA LEU A 167 -8.17 -10.55 7.78
C LEU A 167 -8.22 -11.01 9.24
N ALA A 168 -8.86 -10.22 10.10
CA ALA A 168 -9.11 -10.54 11.50
C ALA A 168 -9.87 -11.87 11.70
N LEU A 169 -10.94 -12.14 10.93
CA LEU A 169 -11.63 -13.44 10.96
C LEU A 169 -10.66 -14.58 10.64
N ILE A 170 -9.94 -14.50 9.52
CA ILE A 170 -9.04 -15.58 9.12
C ILE A 170 -7.93 -15.76 10.16
N ALA A 171 -7.42 -14.67 10.75
CA ALA A 171 -6.45 -14.74 11.84
C ALA A 171 -7.01 -15.52 13.04
N SER A 172 -8.23 -15.21 13.47
CA SER A 172 -8.87 -15.93 14.59
C SER A 172 -9.01 -17.43 14.31
N LEU A 173 -9.41 -17.80 13.09
CA LEU A 173 -9.60 -19.20 12.69
C LEU A 173 -8.27 -19.96 12.60
N THR A 174 -7.31 -19.39 11.89
CA THR A 174 -6.06 -20.08 11.50
C THR A 174 -5.03 -20.09 12.62
N LEU A 175 -5.08 -19.11 13.51
CA LEU A 175 -4.14 -18.96 14.62
C LEU A 175 -4.75 -19.33 15.97
N ASP A 176 -6.03 -19.74 15.99
CA ASP A 176 -6.82 -19.95 17.23
C ASP A 176 -6.71 -18.76 18.19
N ALA A 177 -6.70 -17.55 17.62
CA ALA A 177 -6.42 -16.30 18.32
C ALA A 177 -7.69 -15.48 18.57
N GLN A 178 -7.61 -14.57 19.54
CA GLN A 178 -8.57 -13.49 19.72
C GLN A 178 -8.29 -12.39 18.70
N ALA A 179 -9.20 -12.11 17.77
CA ALA A 179 -9.05 -11.02 16.83
C ALA A 179 -9.69 -9.75 17.37
N VAL A 180 -8.91 -8.66 17.45
CA VAL A 180 -9.39 -7.34 17.84
C VAL A 180 -9.29 -6.40 16.65
N LEU A 181 -10.43 -5.92 16.18
CA LEU A 181 -10.55 -5.04 15.03
C LEU A 181 -10.60 -3.61 15.55
N VAL A 182 -9.64 -2.79 15.17
CA VAL A 182 -9.63 -1.37 15.52
C VAL A 182 -9.84 -0.56 14.25
N ASP A 183 -10.90 0.23 14.20
CA ASP A 183 -11.18 1.09 13.05
C ASP A 183 -11.75 2.44 13.50
N HIS A 184 -11.29 3.51 12.85
CA HIS A 184 -11.79 4.86 13.08
C HIS A 184 -13.24 5.02 12.62
N THR A 185 -13.64 4.30 11.56
CA THR A 185 -14.99 4.36 11.01
C THR A 185 -15.60 2.97 10.99
N LEU A 186 -16.82 2.84 11.50
CA LEU A 186 -17.57 1.60 11.44
C LEU A 186 -18.06 1.36 10.00
N PRO A 187 -17.69 0.24 9.34
CA PRO A 187 -18.24 -0.11 8.04
C PRO A 187 -19.74 -0.38 8.13
N ARG A 188 -20.42 -0.31 6.96
CA ARG A 188 -21.83 -0.71 6.86
C ARG A 188 -22.01 -2.15 7.35
N GLU A 189 -23.12 -2.40 8.01
CA GLU A 189 -23.37 -3.67 8.68
C GLU A 189 -23.28 -4.89 7.75
N GLU A 190 -23.76 -4.75 6.52
CA GLU A 190 -23.78 -5.84 5.54
C GLU A 190 -22.38 -6.18 5.06
N LEU A 191 -21.37 -5.32 5.28
CA LEU A 191 -19.98 -5.52 4.92
C LEU A 191 -19.11 -6.07 6.06
N ARG A 192 -19.59 -5.98 7.31
CA ARG A 192 -18.89 -6.44 8.49
C ARG A 192 -18.85 -7.96 8.53
N VAL A 193 -17.75 -8.54 8.97
CA VAL A 193 -17.62 -9.99 9.12
C VAL A 193 -18.45 -10.49 10.30
N GLU A 194 -18.63 -9.65 11.31
CA GLU A 194 -19.34 -9.95 12.55
C GLU A 194 -20.83 -10.28 12.32
N SER A 195 -21.44 -9.75 11.25
CA SER A 195 -22.83 -10.06 10.90
C SER A 195 -23.00 -11.38 10.12
N ARG A 196 -21.90 -12.09 9.87
CA ARG A 196 -21.85 -13.25 8.97
C ARG A 196 -21.20 -14.49 9.56
N ILE A 197 -20.57 -14.34 10.71
CA ILE A 197 -19.93 -15.45 11.42
C ILE A 197 -20.99 -16.16 12.28
N PRO A 198 -20.86 -17.48 12.50
CA PRO A 198 -21.70 -18.18 13.47
C PRO A 198 -21.45 -17.69 14.90
N ASP A 199 -22.45 -17.85 15.77
CA ASP A 199 -22.40 -17.39 17.18
C ASP A 199 -21.18 -17.91 17.95
N GLU A 200 -20.71 -19.13 17.63
CA GLU A 200 -19.52 -19.74 18.25
C GLU A 200 -18.22 -18.94 18.01
N TYR A 201 -18.17 -18.07 16.99
CA TYR A 201 -17.03 -17.20 16.69
C TYR A 201 -17.22 -15.77 17.16
N HIS A 202 -18.42 -15.36 17.61
CA HIS A 202 -18.70 -13.96 18.00
C HIS A 202 -17.79 -13.48 19.13
N GLN A 203 -17.50 -14.34 20.10
CA GLN A 203 -16.63 -13.99 21.21
C GLN A 203 -15.15 -13.87 20.80
N ARG A 204 -14.76 -14.42 19.64
CA ARG A 204 -13.37 -14.42 19.16
C ARG A 204 -13.03 -13.22 18.28
N ILE A 205 -14.02 -12.41 17.90
CA ILE A 205 -13.88 -11.32 16.93
C ILE A 205 -14.53 -10.08 17.53
N LEU A 206 -13.71 -9.16 18.00
CA LEU A 206 -14.16 -8.03 18.82
C LEU A 206 -13.76 -6.73 18.12
N ARG A 207 -14.73 -5.85 17.88
CA ARG A 207 -14.48 -4.54 17.24
C ARG A 207 -14.50 -3.41 18.24
N ILE A 208 -13.48 -2.57 18.16
CA ILE A 208 -13.38 -1.29 18.86
C ILE A 208 -13.41 -0.19 17.78
N THR A 209 -14.48 0.60 17.78
CA THR A 209 -14.58 1.78 16.90
C THR A 209 -13.95 2.96 17.63
N SER A 210 -12.69 3.26 17.29
CA SER A 210 -11.93 4.34 17.91
C SER A 210 -10.83 4.81 16.97
N ASP A 211 -10.44 6.07 17.10
CA ASP A 211 -9.20 6.54 16.49
C ASP A 211 -8.01 5.98 17.28
N ILE A 212 -7.09 5.30 16.60
CA ILE A 212 -5.88 4.76 17.22
C ILE A 212 -4.95 5.84 17.74
N GLU A 213 -5.09 7.08 17.29
CA GLU A 213 -4.36 8.21 17.83
C GLU A 213 -4.81 8.53 19.25
N ASP A 214 -6.12 8.58 19.47
CA ASP A 214 -6.75 9.00 20.73
C ASP A 214 -7.06 7.84 21.68
N MET A 215 -6.95 6.59 21.23
CA MET A 215 -7.29 5.42 22.03
C MET A 215 -6.41 5.31 23.28
N ASP A 216 -7.04 5.22 24.46
CA ASP A 216 -6.36 5.02 25.73
C ASP A 216 -6.09 3.52 25.92
N LEU A 217 -4.87 3.09 25.66
CA LEU A 217 -4.48 1.69 25.75
C LEU A 217 -4.70 1.10 27.14
N ALA A 218 -4.37 1.86 28.18
CA ALA A 218 -4.42 1.40 29.57
C ALA A 218 -5.86 1.27 30.09
N ARG A 219 -6.82 1.95 29.45
CA ARG A 219 -8.24 1.90 29.81
C ARG A 219 -9.05 1.02 28.87
N ASP A 220 -8.84 1.15 27.57
CA ASP A 220 -9.80 0.68 26.56
C ASP A 220 -9.43 -0.69 25.98
N LEU A 221 -8.14 -0.96 25.72
CA LEU A 221 -7.72 -2.19 25.04
C LEU A 221 -7.07 -3.21 25.98
N LEU A 222 -6.07 -2.79 26.77
CA LEU A 222 -5.25 -3.74 27.52
C LEU A 222 -6.02 -4.46 28.63
N PRO A 223 -6.82 -3.77 29.49
CA PRO A 223 -7.61 -4.47 30.51
C PRO A 223 -8.59 -5.47 29.92
N PHE A 224 -9.12 -5.14 28.73
CA PHE A 224 -10.01 -6.02 27.99
C PHE A 224 -9.28 -7.27 27.49
N LEU A 225 -8.07 -7.13 26.93
CA LEU A 225 -7.27 -8.29 26.53
C LEU A 225 -6.95 -9.17 27.75
N GLU A 226 -6.55 -8.57 28.87
CA GLU A 226 -6.24 -9.28 30.11
C GLU A 226 -7.45 -10.05 30.66
N SER A 227 -8.65 -9.44 30.64
CA SER A 227 -9.87 -10.12 31.10
C SER A 227 -10.26 -11.32 30.25
N HIS A 228 -9.75 -11.41 29.02
CA HIS A 228 -9.94 -12.54 28.11
C HIS A 228 -8.77 -13.55 28.17
N GLY A 229 -7.87 -13.42 29.14
CA GLY A 229 -6.74 -14.34 29.34
C GLY A 229 -5.65 -14.21 28.28
N ILE A 230 -5.64 -13.11 27.54
CA ILE A 230 -4.62 -12.81 26.54
C ILE A 230 -3.32 -12.43 27.25
N ARG A 231 -2.21 -13.02 26.81
CA ARG A 231 -0.87 -12.80 27.36
C ARG A 231 0.11 -12.23 26.34
N ARG A 232 -0.19 -12.42 25.06
CA ARG A 232 0.66 -11.96 23.96
C ARG A 232 -0.19 -11.40 22.83
N ALA A 233 0.32 -10.39 22.15
CA ALA A 233 -0.36 -9.76 21.04
C ALA A 233 0.59 -9.50 19.87
N VAL A 234 0.04 -9.50 18.66
CA VAL A 234 0.70 -8.99 17.45
C VAL A 234 -0.20 -7.94 16.81
N VAL A 235 0.37 -6.77 16.52
CA VAL A 235 -0.33 -5.75 15.73
C VAL A 235 -0.20 -6.11 14.26
N VAL A 236 -1.32 -6.12 13.54
CA VAL A 236 -1.36 -6.27 12.08
C VAL A 236 -2.07 -5.09 11.46
N ALA A 237 -1.65 -4.69 10.27
CA ALA A 237 -2.33 -3.66 9.51
C ALA A 237 -2.14 -3.89 8.01
N LYS A 238 -3.21 -3.71 7.23
CA LYS A 238 -3.18 -3.90 5.78
C LYS A 238 -3.63 -2.64 5.05
N HIS A 239 -2.66 -1.98 4.41
CA HIS A 239 -2.86 -0.82 3.53
C HIS A 239 -3.52 0.39 4.18
N LEU A 240 -3.08 0.72 5.41
CA LEU A 240 -3.42 2.00 6.04
C LEU A 240 -2.93 3.15 5.17
N CYS A 241 -3.87 3.95 4.68
CA CYS A 241 -3.59 5.10 3.82
C CYS A 241 -3.23 6.33 4.65
N GLY A 242 -2.61 7.33 4.00
CA GLY A 242 -2.28 8.61 4.63
C GLY A 242 -1.25 8.38 5.74
N VAL A 243 -1.52 8.96 6.91
CA VAL A 243 -0.69 8.76 8.12
C VAL A 243 -1.09 7.54 8.95
N GLY A 244 -2.06 6.72 8.51
CA GLY A 244 -2.54 5.60 9.31
C GLY A 244 -1.44 4.58 9.65
N THR A 245 -0.48 4.36 8.75
CA THR A 245 0.71 3.53 9.05
C THR A 245 1.54 4.14 10.18
N ASP A 246 1.73 5.46 10.15
CA ASP A 246 2.55 6.20 11.12
C ASP A 246 1.89 6.25 12.51
N LEU A 247 0.57 6.38 12.53
CA LEU A 247 -0.24 6.28 13.75
C LEU A 247 -0.23 4.85 14.31
N ALA A 248 -0.27 3.81 13.47
CA ALA A 248 -0.14 2.42 13.92
C ALA A 248 1.24 2.12 14.54
N LEU A 249 2.32 2.73 14.02
CA LEU A 249 3.65 2.64 14.62
C LEU A 249 3.71 3.36 15.97
N SER A 250 3.10 4.56 16.05
CA SER A 250 3.00 5.32 17.30
C SER A 250 2.18 4.56 18.34
N PHE A 251 1.09 3.93 17.93
CA PHE A 251 0.27 3.04 18.74
C PHE A 251 1.07 1.87 19.33
N ALA A 252 1.90 1.20 18.52
CA ALA A 252 2.79 0.15 19.02
C ALA A 252 3.80 0.69 20.03
N GLY A 253 4.34 1.89 19.82
CA GLY A 253 5.22 2.57 20.79
C GLY A 253 4.52 2.82 22.13
N ARG A 254 3.32 3.39 22.10
CA ARG A 254 2.51 3.62 23.32
C ARG A 254 2.20 2.32 24.06
N TRP A 255 1.98 1.21 23.35
CA TRP A 255 1.80 -0.10 23.97
C TRP A 255 3.06 -0.54 24.71
N MET A 256 4.22 -0.47 24.07
CA MET A 256 5.50 -0.85 24.68
C MET A 256 5.83 -0.02 25.94
N ASP A 257 5.38 1.23 25.99
CA ASP A 257 5.56 2.13 27.13
C ASP A 257 4.51 1.94 28.23
N THR A 258 3.43 1.20 27.96
CA THR A 258 2.34 0.97 28.93
C THR A 258 2.66 -0.24 29.82
N ASN A 259 2.48 -0.08 31.13
CA ASN A 259 2.63 -1.18 32.08
C ASN A 259 1.42 -2.14 31.99
N THR A 260 1.60 -3.29 31.34
CA THR A 260 0.57 -4.33 31.17
C THR A 260 1.18 -5.72 31.21
N SER A 261 0.35 -6.72 31.51
CA SER A 261 0.73 -8.12 31.40
C SER A 261 0.66 -8.68 29.96
N VAL A 262 0.07 -7.93 29.02
CA VAL A 262 -0.06 -8.35 27.61
C VAL A 262 1.16 -7.90 26.81
N VAL A 263 2.03 -8.86 26.50
CA VAL A 263 3.28 -8.59 25.78
C VAL A 263 3.02 -8.38 24.29
N LEU A 264 3.36 -7.20 23.77
CA LEU A 264 3.41 -6.97 22.33
C LEU A 264 4.63 -7.68 21.73
N GLN A 265 4.39 -8.79 21.04
CA GLN A 265 5.46 -9.62 20.43
C GLN A 265 6.09 -8.95 19.20
N GLY A 266 5.33 -8.10 18.52
CA GLY A 266 5.77 -7.46 17.30
C GLY A 266 4.64 -6.87 16.47
N ALA A 267 4.98 -6.49 15.24
CA ALA A 267 4.05 -5.89 14.30
C ALA A 267 4.28 -6.38 12.85
N VAL A 268 3.19 -6.52 12.10
CA VAL A 268 3.16 -6.89 10.68
C VAL A 268 2.32 -5.86 9.93
N ILE A 269 2.98 -4.90 9.29
CA ILE A 269 2.30 -3.75 8.67
C ILE A 269 2.55 -3.75 7.17
N ALA A 270 1.56 -4.19 6.38
CA ALA A 270 1.56 -3.99 4.94
C ALA A 270 1.24 -2.53 4.63
N THR A 271 2.24 -1.78 4.18
CA THR A 271 2.09 -0.34 3.94
C THR A 271 1.23 -0.08 2.70
N CYS A 272 0.58 1.08 2.68
CA CYS A 272 -0.13 1.55 1.48
C CYS A 272 0.73 2.53 0.67
N CYS A 273 0.20 2.94 -0.48
CA CYS A 273 0.76 4.04 -1.24
C CYS A 273 0.72 5.34 -0.42
N GLY A 274 1.85 6.04 -0.35
CA GLY A 274 2.02 7.28 0.40
C GLY A 274 1.26 8.50 -0.15
N HIS A 275 0.51 8.37 -1.25
CA HIS A 275 -0.13 9.50 -1.92
C HIS A 275 -1.11 10.30 -1.05
N LYS A 276 -1.79 9.66 -0.10
CA LYS A 276 -2.69 10.40 0.81
C LYS A 276 -1.95 11.21 1.87
N ILE A 277 -0.63 11.05 2.03
CA ILE A 277 0.18 11.89 2.91
C ILE A 277 0.22 13.33 2.40
N SER A 278 0.07 13.55 1.08
CA SER A 278 0.16 14.92 0.53
C SER A 278 -1.00 15.84 0.87
N HIS A 279 -2.10 15.31 1.44
CA HIS A 279 -3.19 16.15 1.94
C HIS A 279 -2.69 16.93 3.16
N THR A 280 -3.04 18.22 3.26
CA THR A 280 -2.43 19.15 4.24
C THR A 280 -2.40 18.58 5.67
N GLU A 281 -3.51 18.11 6.22
CA GLU A 281 -3.57 17.56 7.58
C GLU A 281 -2.63 16.36 7.79
N ASN A 282 -2.60 15.43 6.82
CA ASN A 282 -1.72 14.27 6.85
C ASN A 282 -0.24 14.65 6.68
N LEU A 283 0.05 15.64 5.85
CA LEU A 283 1.42 16.12 5.61
C LEU A 283 2.00 16.70 6.90
N ASP A 284 1.23 17.54 7.57
CA ASP A 284 1.61 18.19 8.82
C ASP A 284 1.84 17.14 9.90
N ARG A 285 0.91 16.19 10.02
CA ARG A 285 1.01 15.11 10.99
C ARG A 285 2.23 14.22 10.73
N TYR A 286 2.49 13.85 9.48
CA TYR A 286 3.69 13.07 9.13
C TYR A 286 4.97 13.83 9.52
N CYS A 287 5.07 15.12 9.18
CA CYS A 287 6.24 15.92 9.51
C CYS A 287 6.42 16.08 11.03
N GLN A 288 5.34 16.18 11.79
CA GLN A 288 5.40 16.22 13.26
C GLN A 288 5.91 14.90 13.86
N LEU A 289 5.38 13.76 13.39
CA LEU A 289 5.79 12.43 13.89
C LEU A 289 7.28 12.14 13.65
N TYR A 290 7.84 12.69 12.57
CA TYR A 290 9.22 12.48 12.15
C TYR A 290 10.08 13.75 12.22
N ALA A 291 9.71 14.73 13.04
CA ALA A 291 10.44 15.99 13.17
C ALA A 291 11.91 15.79 13.61
N ASN A 292 12.18 14.70 14.34
CA ASN A 292 13.51 14.34 14.83
C ASN A 292 14.14 13.17 14.05
N ASP A 293 13.61 12.84 12.86
CA ASP A 293 14.20 11.78 12.04
C ASP A 293 15.55 12.23 11.45
N VAL A 294 16.59 11.44 11.70
CA VAL A 294 17.97 11.76 11.30
C VAL A 294 18.11 11.78 9.77
N HIS A 295 17.40 10.90 9.06
CA HIS A 295 17.52 10.81 7.61
C HIS A 295 16.89 12.01 6.91
N LEU A 296 15.66 12.39 7.30
CA LEU A 296 15.02 13.59 6.77
C LEU A 296 15.84 14.84 7.10
N SER A 297 16.30 14.95 8.35
CA SER A 297 17.15 16.06 8.83
C SER A 297 18.45 16.20 8.01
N HIS A 298 19.10 15.09 7.68
CA HIS A 298 20.31 15.08 6.87
C HIS A 298 20.05 15.51 5.42
N LEU A 299 18.91 15.13 4.84
CA LEU A 299 18.56 15.52 3.46
C LEU A 299 18.21 17.01 3.36
N THR A 300 17.58 17.59 4.38
CA THR A 300 17.03 18.95 4.33
C THR A 300 17.92 20.01 4.96
N ASP A 301 19.09 19.60 5.46
CA ASP A 301 20.07 20.42 6.17
C ASP A 301 19.51 21.04 7.47
N SER A 302 19.52 20.24 8.55
CA SER A 302 18.93 20.58 9.85
C SER A 302 19.54 21.77 10.58
N CYS A 303 20.63 22.35 10.09
CA CYS A 303 21.27 23.52 10.69
C CYS A 303 20.57 24.85 10.31
N ASP A 304 19.64 24.79 9.35
CA ASP A 304 18.91 25.95 8.84
C ASP A 304 17.55 26.12 9.55
N ALA A 305 17.15 27.38 9.80
CA ALA A 305 15.83 27.73 10.33
C ALA A 305 14.70 27.23 9.42
N ASP A 306 14.99 27.03 8.12
CA ASP A 306 14.05 26.57 7.10
C ASP A 306 13.97 25.04 6.94
N SER A 307 14.72 24.25 7.72
CA SER A 307 14.77 22.78 7.56
C SER A 307 13.38 22.12 7.62
N GLY A 308 12.51 22.57 8.53
CA GLY A 308 11.14 22.06 8.63
C GLY A 308 10.29 22.32 7.38
N ALA A 309 10.45 23.51 6.76
CA ALA A 309 9.76 23.85 5.53
C ALA A 309 10.28 23.03 4.34
N ARG A 310 11.59 22.79 4.28
CA ARG A 310 12.21 21.91 3.28
C ARG A 310 11.76 20.46 3.42
N ALA A 311 11.77 19.90 4.62
CA ALA A 311 11.28 18.56 4.90
C ALA A 311 9.82 18.39 4.48
N ARG A 312 8.97 19.36 4.84
CA ARG A 312 7.57 19.41 4.41
C ARG A 312 7.44 19.44 2.88
N SER A 313 8.24 20.26 2.20
CA SER A 313 8.26 20.32 0.73
C SER A 313 8.66 18.98 0.11
N LEU A 314 9.72 18.35 0.62
CA LEU A 314 10.21 17.04 0.18
C LEU A 314 9.15 15.96 0.36
N VAL A 315 8.58 15.82 1.55
CA VAL A 315 7.51 14.85 1.84
C VAL A 315 6.32 15.08 0.93
N SER A 316 5.94 16.34 0.70
CA SER A 316 4.81 16.70 -0.17
C SER A 316 5.03 16.30 -1.63
N VAL A 317 6.24 16.49 -2.18
CA VAL A 317 6.54 16.08 -3.55
C VAL A 317 6.69 14.56 -3.65
N CYS A 318 7.38 13.91 -2.71
CA CYS A 318 7.54 12.46 -2.71
C CYS A 318 6.19 11.75 -2.62
N SER A 319 5.36 12.12 -1.63
CA SER A 319 4.04 11.51 -1.43
C SER A 319 3.15 11.62 -2.66
N ARG A 320 3.04 12.79 -3.28
CA ARG A 320 2.22 12.95 -4.50
C ARG A 320 2.64 12.02 -5.64
N HIS A 321 3.93 11.77 -5.80
CA HIS A 321 4.48 11.10 -6.97
C HIS A 321 4.74 9.60 -6.80
N VAL A 322 4.57 9.04 -5.59
CA VAL A 322 4.55 7.56 -5.42
C VAL A 322 3.42 6.89 -6.23
N ALA A 323 2.36 7.64 -6.58
CA ALA A 323 1.26 7.15 -7.39
C ALA A 323 1.67 6.78 -8.82
N TRP A 324 2.76 7.32 -9.35
CA TRP A 324 3.28 6.99 -10.69
C TRP A 324 3.49 5.49 -10.88
N ARG A 325 3.94 4.78 -9.84
CA ARG A 325 4.10 3.32 -9.87
C ARG A 325 2.78 2.59 -10.18
N THR A 326 1.68 3.05 -9.60
CA THR A 326 0.35 2.47 -9.87
C THR A 326 -0.23 2.91 -11.20
N THR A 327 0.03 4.16 -11.60
CA THR A 327 -0.47 4.71 -12.86
C THR A 327 0.22 4.09 -14.07
N ALA A 328 1.50 3.73 -13.97
CA ALA A 328 2.28 3.11 -15.05
C ALA A 328 1.63 1.82 -15.60
N GLY A 329 0.92 1.05 -14.77
CA GLY A 329 0.24 -0.17 -15.19
C GLY A 329 -1.04 0.04 -16.03
N CYS A 330 -1.51 1.28 -16.21
CA CYS A 330 -2.70 1.57 -17.01
C CYS A 330 -2.36 1.58 -18.51
N ALA A 331 -3.22 1.00 -19.36
CA ALA A 331 -3.00 0.90 -20.81
C ALA A 331 -2.83 2.26 -21.54
N THR A 332 -3.26 3.35 -20.92
CA THR A 332 -3.16 4.72 -21.43
C THR A 332 -2.08 5.54 -20.72
N SER A 333 -1.29 4.91 -19.86
CA SER A 333 -0.27 5.60 -19.08
C SER A 333 0.86 6.07 -19.97
N VAL A 334 1.30 7.30 -19.73
CA VAL A 334 2.49 7.88 -20.36
C VAL A 334 3.69 7.85 -19.41
N ILE A 335 3.52 7.36 -18.18
CA ILE A 335 4.57 7.32 -17.14
C ILE A 335 5.76 6.49 -17.64
N SER A 336 6.95 7.09 -17.61
CA SER A 336 8.19 6.45 -18.05
C SER A 336 8.75 5.49 -16.99
N ASP A 337 9.62 4.57 -17.40
CA ASP A 337 10.32 3.68 -16.45
C ASP A 337 11.17 4.47 -15.44
N GLY A 338 11.75 5.60 -15.86
CA GLY A 338 12.49 6.52 -14.98
C GLY A 338 11.60 7.10 -13.88
N GLN A 339 10.38 7.52 -14.23
CA GLN A 339 9.40 7.97 -13.25
C GLN A 339 8.91 6.87 -12.32
N VAL A 340 8.76 5.62 -12.79
CA VAL A 340 8.46 4.48 -11.91
C VAL A 340 9.59 4.27 -10.90
N GLN A 341 10.85 4.30 -11.34
CA GLN A 341 12.00 4.18 -10.45
C GLN A 341 12.08 5.33 -9.44
N ALA A 342 11.79 6.56 -9.85
CA ALA A 342 11.70 7.70 -8.94
C ALA A 342 10.55 7.55 -7.93
N ALA A 343 9.41 7.01 -8.35
CA ALA A 343 8.28 6.75 -7.46
C ALA A 343 8.60 5.70 -6.39
N GLU A 344 9.32 4.63 -6.77
CA GLU A 344 9.85 3.64 -5.82
C GLU A 344 10.80 4.28 -4.81
N LEU A 345 11.71 5.15 -5.27
CA LEU A 345 12.61 5.87 -4.38
C LEU A 345 11.89 6.87 -3.46
N PHE A 346 10.89 7.59 -3.97
CA PHE A 346 10.06 8.47 -3.15
C PHE A 346 9.31 7.68 -2.08
N GLU A 347 8.90 6.46 -2.38
CA GLU A 347 8.33 5.55 -1.39
C GLU A 347 9.38 5.10 -0.37
N ASP A 348 10.60 4.74 -0.80
CA ASP A 348 11.71 4.41 0.09
C ASP A 348 12.03 5.55 1.08
N LEU A 349 12.04 6.80 0.60
CA LEU A 349 12.23 8.00 1.44
C LEU A 349 11.15 8.15 2.51
N LEU A 350 9.88 7.90 2.16
CA LEU A 350 8.76 7.98 3.12
C LEU A 350 8.77 6.84 4.14
N GLN A 351 9.47 5.76 3.84
CA GLN A 351 9.42 4.51 4.61
C GLN A 351 10.63 4.34 5.50
N LYS A 352 11.72 5.05 5.21
CA LYS A 352 12.89 5.08 6.07
C LYS A 352 12.61 5.63 7.47
N PRO A 353 11.88 6.76 7.66
CA PRO A 353 11.49 7.22 8.99
C PRO A 353 10.60 6.22 9.74
N ARG A 354 9.68 5.56 9.03
CA ARG A 354 8.82 4.49 9.57
C ARG A 354 9.64 3.31 10.09
N LEU A 355 10.60 2.83 9.29
CA LEU A 355 11.47 1.73 9.67
C LEU A 355 12.41 2.12 10.81
N ALA A 356 12.93 3.36 10.82
CA ALA A 356 13.75 3.88 11.91
C ALA A 356 12.97 3.93 13.23
N LEU A 357 11.73 4.45 13.21
CA LEU A 357 10.84 4.43 14.36
C LEU A 357 10.59 2.99 14.83
N LEU A 358 10.25 2.08 13.92
CA LEU A 358 9.98 0.69 14.28
C LEU A 358 11.21 -0.02 14.82
N ARG A 359 12.42 0.30 14.34
CA ARG A 359 13.69 -0.25 14.86
C ARG A 359 14.04 0.23 16.27
N ARG A 360 13.57 1.41 16.68
CA ARG A 360 13.70 1.85 18.08
C ARG A 360 12.86 0.99 19.01
N LEU A 361 11.69 0.54 18.55
CA LEU A 361 10.80 -0.34 19.31
C LEU A 361 11.26 -1.80 19.25
N PHE A 362 11.69 -2.26 18.08
CA PHE A 362 12.11 -3.63 17.81
C PHE A 362 13.40 -3.61 16.98
N PRO A 363 14.59 -3.78 17.58
CA PRO A 363 15.87 -3.63 16.87
C PRO A 363 16.06 -4.52 15.64
N ALA A 364 15.36 -5.67 15.59
CA ALA A 364 15.38 -6.58 14.45
C ALA A 364 14.38 -6.19 13.33
N ALA A 365 13.66 -5.07 13.46
CA ALA A 365 12.68 -4.66 12.48
C ALA A 365 13.30 -4.46 11.09
N GLN A 366 12.57 -4.92 10.08
CA GLN A 366 13.00 -4.87 8.70
C GLN A 366 11.83 -4.69 7.76
N GLU A 367 12.18 -4.38 6.52
CA GLU A 367 11.23 -4.28 5.43
C GLU A 367 11.40 -5.45 4.46
N VAL A 368 10.28 -5.97 3.97
CA VAL A 368 10.23 -7.09 3.02
C VAL A 368 9.22 -6.84 1.91
N VAL A 369 9.39 -7.56 0.81
CA VAL A 369 8.31 -7.75 -0.17
C VAL A 369 7.49 -8.96 0.27
N PHE A 370 6.22 -8.77 0.65
CA PHE A 370 5.42 -9.85 1.24
C PHE A 370 4.55 -10.61 0.23
N VAL A 371 4.30 -10.05 -0.95
CA VAL A 371 3.63 -10.73 -2.05
C VAL A 371 4.25 -10.35 -3.40
N PRO A 372 4.13 -11.20 -4.43
CA PRO A 372 4.54 -10.85 -5.78
C PRO A 372 3.83 -9.60 -6.31
N GLN A 373 4.50 -8.87 -7.21
CA GLN A 373 4.01 -7.59 -7.73
C GLN A 373 2.75 -7.75 -8.59
N GLU A 374 2.58 -8.92 -9.22
CA GLU A 374 1.38 -9.30 -9.96
C GLU A 374 0.13 -9.40 -9.07
N ASN A 375 0.28 -9.65 -7.77
CA ASN A 375 -0.83 -9.67 -6.82
C ASN A 375 -1.13 -8.27 -6.25
N SER A 376 -0.09 -7.47 -6.03
CA SER A 376 -0.21 -6.11 -5.51
C SER A 376 1.01 -5.27 -5.84
N LEU A 377 0.79 -4.05 -6.33
CA LEU A 377 1.86 -3.05 -6.39
C LEU A 377 2.22 -2.56 -4.98
N GLN A 378 1.28 -2.61 -4.03
CA GLN A 378 1.51 -2.27 -2.62
C GLN A 378 1.91 -3.54 -1.86
N ASN A 379 3.10 -4.05 -2.15
CA ASN A 379 3.61 -5.31 -1.62
C ASN A 379 4.76 -5.13 -0.62
N ARG A 380 4.97 -3.93 -0.09
CA ARG A 380 5.92 -3.62 0.99
C ARG A 380 5.30 -3.92 2.35
N CYS A 381 6.04 -4.59 3.21
CA CYS A 381 5.62 -4.90 4.57
C CYS A 381 6.74 -4.63 5.57
N LEU A 382 6.41 -3.92 6.65
CA LEU A 382 7.27 -3.74 7.80
C LEU A 382 7.04 -4.89 8.78
N LEU A 383 8.10 -5.59 9.14
CA LEU A 383 8.12 -6.65 10.14
C LEU A 383 8.88 -6.18 11.37
N ALA A 384 8.34 -6.51 12.53
CA ALA A 384 8.97 -6.23 13.81
C ALA A 384 8.68 -7.35 14.80
N GLY A 385 9.65 -7.61 15.67
CA GLY A 385 9.59 -8.61 16.73
C GLY A 385 11.01 -8.95 17.19
N SER A 386 11.16 -10.10 17.86
CA SER A 386 12.49 -10.64 18.14
C SER A 386 13.22 -11.01 16.84
N ARG A 387 14.56 -11.08 16.89
CA ARG A 387 15.38 -11.40 15.71
C ARG A 387 14.97 -12.74 15.08
N SER A 388 14.88 -13.80 15.88
CA SER A 388 14.50 -15.13 15.41
C SER A 388 13.10 -15.15 14.82
N ALA A 389 12.17 -14.37 15.38
CA ALA A 389 10.80 -14.33 14.91
C ALA A 389 10.67 -13.57 13.58
N VAL A 390 11.42 -12.47 13.39
CA VAL A 390 11.50 -11.75 12.11
C VAL A 390 12.15 -12.60 11.02
N GLU A 391 13.22 -13.32 11.34
CA GLU A 391 13.87 -14.27 10.42
C GLU A 391 12.89 -15.40 10.03
N ALA A 392 12.20 -15.99 10.99
CA ALA A 392 11.18 -17.01 10.75
C ALA A 392 10.01 -16.48 9.90
N ALA A 393 9.57 -15.24 10.10
CA ALA A 393 8.49 -14.61 9.35
C ALA A 393 8.82 -14.44 7.85
N CYS A 394 10.12 -14.49 7.49
CA CYS A 394 10.58 -14.41 6.11
C CYS A 394 10.61 -15.74 5.37
N LEU A 395 10.41 -16.84 6.07
CA LEU A 395 10.47 -18.19 5.53
C LEU A 395 9.09 -18.84 5.58
N PRO A 396 8.75 -19.72 4.61
CA PRO A 396 7.58 -20.58 4.74
C PRO A 396 7.67 -21.44 6.01
N SER A 397 6.58 -21.51 6.76
CA SER A 397 6.52 -22.30 8.00
C SER A 397 5.63 -23.53 7.83
N PRO A 398 6.19 -24.76 7.95
CA PRO A 398 5.38 -25.98 7.99
C PRO A 398 4.37 -25.98 9.15
N GLY A 399 4.73 -25.37 10.29
CA GLY A 399 3.85 -25.24 11.44
C GLY A 399 2.64 -24.35 11.15
N PHE A 400 2.83 -23.26 10.41
CA PHE A 400 1.73 -22.42 9.96
C PHE A 400 0.81 -23.17 8.99
N LEU A 401 1.37 -23.91 8.01
CA LEU A 401 0.58 -24.72 7.09
C LEU A 401 -0.24 -25.78 7.84
N GLN A 402 0.33 -26.43 8.86
CA GLN A 402 -0.40 -27.38 9.70
C GLN A 402 -1.55 -26.69 10.46
N SER A 403 -1.33 -25.51 11.04
CA SER A 403 -2.39 -24.73 11.69
C SER A 403 -3.50 -24.36 10.70
N LEU A 404 -3.14 -23.99 9.47
CA LEU A 404 -4.07 -23.65 8.41
C LEU A 404 -4.94 -24.84 7.98
N CYS A 405 -4.35 -26.02 7.75
CA CYS A 405 -5.10 -27.24 7.43
C CYS A 405 -6.03 -27.65 8.58
N ALA A 406 -5.55 -27.59 9.83
CA ALA A 406 -6.40 -27.89 10.99
C ALA A 406 -7.59 -26.91 11.10
N ALA A 407 -7.39 -25.64 10.76
CA ALA A 407 -8.47 -24.67 10.69
C ALA A 407 -9.44 -24.96 9.54
N GLN A 408 -8.95 -25.36 8.36
CA GLN A 408 -9.77 -25.79 7.23
C GLN A 408 -10.69 -26.96 7.63
N ASP A 409 -10.14 -28.00 8.26
CA ASP A 409 -10.91 -29.17 8.70
C ASP A 409 -12.05 -28.77 9.65
N LYS A 410 -11.76 -27.88 10.61
CA LYS A 410 -12.78 -27.35 11.55
C LYS A 410 -13.88 -26.58 10.81
N VAL A 411 -13.51 -25.69 9.88
CA VAL A 411 -14.46 -24.88 9.11
C VAL A 411 -15.33 -25.75 8.20
N GLN A 412 -14.72 -26.75 7.55
CA GLN A 412 -15.47 -27.68 6.69
C GLN A 412 -16.46 -28.53 7.49
N ALA A 413 -16.06 -28.97 8.69
CA ALA A 413 -16.91 -29.77 9.56
C ALA A 413 -18.08 -28.96 10.16
N SER A 414 -17.90 -27.65 10.43
CA SER A 414 -18.93 -26.81 11.04
C SER A 414 -19.87 -26.17 10.02
N ILE A 415 -19.33 -25.45 9.05
CA ILE A 415 -20.11 -24.58 8.14
C ILE A 415 -19.78 -24.77 6.66
N GLY A 416 -18.83 -25.64 6.33
CA GLY A 416 -18.30 -25.81 4.98
C GLY A 416 -17.32 -24.70 4.59
N HIS A 417 -17.79 -23.45 4.52
CA HIS A 417 -16.99 -22.26 4.22
C HIS A 417 -17.66 -20.98 4.74
N PHE A 418 -16.89 -19.91 4.94
CA PHE A 418 -17.42 -18.59 5.26
C PHE A 418 -17.82 -17.82 3.99
N ASP A 419 -19.09 -17.44 3.88
CA ASP A 419 -19.55 -16.56 2.81
C ASP A 419 -19.23 -15.09 3.10
N LEU A 420 -18.16 -14.60 2.48
CA LEU A 420 -17.66 -13.25 2.61
C LEU A 420 -18.07 -12.34 1.43
N ARG A 421 -19.04 -12.74 0.60
CA ARG A 421 -19.61 -11.89 -0.46
C ARG A 421 -20.45 -10.73 0.13
N PRO A 422 -20.31 -9.48 -0.35
CA PRO A 422 -21.15 -8.36 0.07
C PRO A 422 -22.63 -8.66 -0.15
N ARG A 423 -23.52 -8.64 0.84
CA ARG A 423 -24.96 -8.87 0.57
C ARG A 423 -25.64 -7.55 0.17
N GLY A 424 -26.49 -7.58 -0.86
CA GLY A 424 -27.30 -6.43 -1.26
C GLY A 424 -26.51 -5.26 -1.87
N LEU A 425 -25.24 -5.47 -2.21
CA LEU A 425 -24.37 -4.45 -2.81
C LEU A 425 -23.81 -4.94 -4.13
N ALA A 426 -24.36 -4.42 -5.23
CA ALA A 426 -23.75 -4.60 -6.55
C ALA A 426 -22.47 -3.75 -6.67
N SER A 427 -21.42 -4.31 -7.24
CA SER A 427 -20.20 -3.59 -7.58
C SER A 427 -19.67 -4.00 -8.94
N ALA A 428 -19.84 -3.11 -9.93
CA ALA A 428 -19.25 -3.26 -11.26
C ALA A 428 -17.71 -3.39 -11.20
N ARG A 429 -17.07 -2.68 -10.25
CA ARG A 429 -15.61 -2.76 -10.04
C ARG A 429 -15.17 -4.19 -9.71
N PHE A 430 -15.99 -4.94 -8.99
CA PHE A 430 -15.68 -6.29 -8.52
C PHE A 430 -16.46 -7.39 -9.23
N GLU A 431 -17.17 -7.05 -10.32
CA GLU A 431 -18.01 -8.01 -11.08
C GLU A 431 -18.95 -8.81 -10.17
N TYR A 432 -19.60 -8.10 -9.24
CA TYR A 432 -20.51 -8.70 -8.30
C TYR A 432 -21.87 -8.00 -8.39
N ASP A 433 -22.95 -8.77 -8.50
CA ASP A 433 -24.31 -8.30 -8.81
C ASP A 433 -25.18 -8.06 -7.57
N GLY A 434 -24.67 -8.38 -6.38
CA GLY A 434 -25.39 -8.18 -5.12
C GLY A 434 -26.23 -9.36 -4.66
N GLN A 435 -26.26 -10.47 -5.42
CA GLN A 435 -27.03 -11.68 -5.11
C GLN A 435 -26.24 -12.72 -4.30
#